data_AF-A0A7Y4WUJ9-F1
#
_entry.id   AF-A0A7Y4WUJ9-F1
#
_cell.length_a   1.000
_cell.length_b   1.000
_cell.length_c   1.000
_cell.angle_alpha   90.00
_cell.angle_beta   90.00
_cell.angle_gamma   90.00
#
_symmetry.space_group_name_H-M   'P 1'
#
loop_
_entity.id
_entity.type
_entity.pdbx_description
1 polymer ?
#
loop_
_entity_poly.entity_id
_entity_poly.type
_entity_poly.pdbx_seq_one_letter_code
_entity_poly.pdbx_strand_id
1 'polypeptide(L)'
;MMHRILGIVGWLGVALIFAATFVRFVRPEWDQYVIYGVRAGLVGVVLYTLGQWRDILAFFGTRNARHGAVAGAGVLITLGLLVAVNYLSTRRNTRWDLTENQQFSLSDQTLRLLQSLETPVTFLVFDQEGGFDRFRARLDEYAYQSDQVRVEYIDADRQPARARQYQVQAYGTVVIEHDDRVERVTSETEQDLTNGLIRVLSDAPRKVYFAQGHGERTTTDTERTGYSSLATLLSRDNYIVDLTTLAQQAEVPADASVVVLAGPKTDLLPGEADMLRRYLDTGGDLLVLLDPPESDGAAVRMPVLEALLQEWSIEVGNDVVVDASGVGQLIGTDASVPVAASYPVHPITDRFNVLTAYPFARSVNVAAEPAPGRTPQAIIETGPRSWA
;
A
#
# COMPACT_ATOMS: atom_id res chain seq x y z
N MET A 1 48.35 -35.54 -36.67
CA MET A 1 48.78 -34.24 -36.11
C MET A 1 47.60 -33.29 -35.86
N MET A 2 46.71 -33.08 -36.84
CA MET A 2 45.59 -32.12 -36.74
C MET A 2 44.67 -32.30 -35.52
N HIS A 3 44.31 -33.54 -35.15
CA HIS A 3 43.48 -33.80 -33.97
C HIS A 3 44.14 -33.41 -32.63
N ARG A 4 45.47 -33.53 -32.50
CA ARG A 4 46.17 -33.11 -31.26
C ARG A 4 46.20 -31.59 -31.12
N ILE A 5 46.36 -30.88 -32.24
CA ILE A 5 46.35 -29.41 -32.27
C ILE A 5 44.95 -28.89 -31.93
N LEU A 6 43.91 -29.46 -32.53
CA LEU A 6 42.52 -29.11 -32.23
C LEU A 6 42.17 -29.39 -30.75
N GLY A 7 42.65 -30.50 -30.18
CA GLY A 7 42.46 -30.82 -28.75
C GLY A 7 43.07 -29.77 -27.82
N ILE A 8 44.29 -29.30 -28.11
CA ILE A 8 44.95 -28.26 -27.32
C ILE A 8 44.18 -26.94 -27.42
N VAL A 9 43.72 -26.58 -28.62
CA VAL A 9 42.91 -25.36 -28.85
C VAL A 9 41.58 -25.41 -28.09
N GLY A 10 40.92 -26.57 -28.05
CA GLY A 10 39.69 -26.76 -27.29
C GLY A 10 39.88 -26.59 -25.78
N TRP A 11 40.91 -27.22 -25.19
CA TRP A 11 41.22 -27.08 -23.77
C TRP A 11 41.66 -25.67 -23.38
N LEU A 12 42.41 -24.99 -24.24
CA LEU A 12 42.75 -23.59 -24.05
C LEU A 12 41.51 -22.69 -24.11
N GLY A 13 40.55 -22.98 -25.00
CA GLY A 13 39.27 -22.28 -25.05
C GLY A 13 38.44 -22.42 -23.77
N VAL A 14 38.36 -23.63 -23.21
CA VAL A 14 37.69 -23.88 -21.92
C VAL A 14 38.41 -23.15 -20.78
N ALA A 15 39.73 -23.25 -20.69
CA ALA A 15 40.52 -22.56 -19.67
C ALA A 15 40.35 -21.03 -19.74
N LEU A 16 40.25 -20.47 -20.96
CA LEU A 16 40.03 -19.04 -21.17
C LEU A 16 38.65 -18.58 -20.70
N ILE A 17 37.60 -19.39 -20.92
CA ILE A 17 36.24 -19.09 -20.42
C ILE A 17 36.25 -19.08 -18.88
N PHE A 18 36.82 -20.11 -18.24
CA PHE A 18 36.90 -20.17 -16.78
C PHE A 18 37.72 -19.00 -16.19
N ALA A 19 38.84 -18.66 -16.81
CA ALA A 19 39.66 -17.53 -16.40
C ALA A 19 38.92 -16.19 -16.55
N ALA A 20 38.22 -15.97 -17.67
CA ALA A 20 37.43 -14.76 -17.89
C ALA A 20 36.26 -14.64 -16.91
N THR A 21 35.55 -15.75 -16.62
CA THR A 21 34.48 -15.77 -15.62
C THR A 21 35.00 -15.55 -14.19
N PHE A 22 36.17 -16.10 -13.85
CA PHE A 22 36.81 -15.85 -12.55
C PHE A 22 37.19 -14.38 -12.39
N VAL A 23 37.73 -13.75 -13.43
CA VAL A 23 38.07 -12.32 -13.43
C VAL A 23 36.84 -11.44 -13.20
N ARG A 24 35.65 -11.81 -13.71
CA ARG A 24 34.41 -11.08 -13.43
C ARG A 24 34.06 -11.02 -11.94
N PHE A 25 34.34 -12.10 -11.19
CA PHE A 25 34.07 -12.16 -9.75
C PHE A 25 35.12 -11.42 -8.91
N VAL A 26 36.39 -11.46 -9.32
CA VAL A 26 37.49 -10.82 -8.55
C VAL A 26 37.68 -9.36 -8.91
N ARG A 27 37.40 -8.98 -10.17
CA ARG A 27 37.61 -7.64 -10.74
C ARG A 27 36.42 -7.23 -11.62
N PRO A 28 35.30 -6.78 -11.02
CA PRO A 28 34.10 -6.37 -11.76
C PRO A 28 34.33 -5.20 -12.73
N GLU A 29 35.35 -4.38 -12.47
CA GLU A 29 35.76 -3.24 -13.30
C GLU A 29 36.25 -3.64 -14.71
N TRP A 30 36.57 -4.92 -14.95
CA TRP A 30 37.07 -5.41 -16.25
C TRP A 30 35.99 -6.12 -17.08
N ASP A 31 34.70 -5.92 -16.75
CA ASP A 31 33.61 -6.67 -17.37
C ASP A 31 33.54 -6.53 -18.90
N GLN A 32 33.93 -5.36 -19.43
CA GLN A 32 34.05 -5.14 -20.87
C GLN A 32 35.05 -6.09 -21.56
N TYR A 33 36.13 -6.49 -20.88
CA TYR A 33 37.15 -7.40 -21.40
C TYR A 33 36.79 -8.87 -21.20
N VAL A 34 36.01 -9.17 -20.15
CA VAL A 34 35.47 -10.51 -19.88
C VAL A 34 34.65 -11.00 -21.07
N ILE A 35 33.81 -10.13 -21.65
CA ILE A 35 32.96 -10.49 -22.80
C ILE A 35 33.80 -10.92 -24.02
N TYR A 36 34.91 -10.23 -24.30
CA TYR A 36 35.82 -10.61 -25.40
C TYR A 36 36.54 -11.93 -25.12
N GLY A 37 36.99 -12.14 -23.88
CA GLY A 37 37.63 -13.40 -23.46
C GLY A 37 36.70 -14.60 -23.56
N VAL A 38 35.45 -14.45 -23.12
CA VAL A 38 34.42 -15.49 -23.25
C VAL A 38 34.12 -15.79 -24.72
N ARG A 39 33.95 -14.76 -25.57
CA ARG A 39 33.70 -14.94 -27.02
C ARG A 39 34.85 -15.68 -27.72
N ALA A 40 36.10 -15.31 -27.43
CA ALA A 40 37.28 -15.97 -28.00
C ALA A 40 37.38 -17.43 -27.56
N GLY A 41 37.11 -17.72 -26.29
CA GLY A 41 37.11 -19.10 -25.77
C GLY A 41 35.99 -19.95 -26.38
N LEU A 42 34.81 -19.36 -26.59
CA LEU A 42 33.65 -20.02 -27.20
C LEU A 42 33.93 -20.37 -28.67
N VAL A 43 34.57 -19.49 -29.44
CA VAL A 43 35.03 -19.78 -30.81
C VAL A 43 36.01 -20.96 -30.82
N GLY A 44 36.96 -21.01 -29.88
CA GLY A 44 37.90 -22.14 -29.76
C GLY A 44 37.21 -23.48 -29.48
N VAL A 45 36.22 -23.49 -28.59
CA VAL A 45 35.41 -24.69 -28.28
C VAL A 45 34.54 -25.11 -29.47
N VAL A 46 33.95 -24.16 -30.20
CA VAL A 46 33.16 -24.44 -31.40
C VAL A 46 34.03 -25.02 -32.53
N LEU A 47 35.23 -24.47 -32.76
CA LEU A 47 36.15 -25.01 -33.75
C LEU A 47 36.62 -26.44 -33.40
N TYR A 48 36.86 -26.70 -32.11
CA TYR A 48 37.22 -28.04 -31.64
C TYR A 48 36.07 -29.05 -31.85
N THR A 49 34.84 -28.67 -31.47
CA THR A 49 33.65 -29.54 -31.61
C THR A 49 33.31 -29.81 -33.07
N LEU A 50 33.40 -28.81 -33.95
CA LEU A 50 33.24 -28.99 -35.40
C LEU A 50 34.33 -29.89 -36.00
N GLY A 51 35.56 -29.83 -35.50
CA GLY A 51 36.65 -30.71 -35.94
C GLY A 51 36.50 -32.18 -35.51
N GLN A 52 35.73 -32.44 -34.46
CA GLN A 52 35.51 -33.77 -33.86
C GLN A 52 34.11 -34.35 -34.19
N TRP A 53 33.36 -33.72 -35.09
CA TRP A 53 31.95 -34.06 -35.33
C TRP A 53 31.69 -35.53 -35.73
N ARG A 54 32.64 -36.15 -36.45
CA ARG A 54 32.55 -37.58 -36.87
C ARG A 54 32.73 -38.54 -35.70
N ASP A 55 33.65 -38.22 -34.79
CA ASP A 55 33.93 -39.03 -33.59
C ASP A 55 32.81 -38.87 -32.56
N ILE A 56 32.23 -37.67 -32.47
CA ILE A 56 31.03 -37.40 -31.66
C ILE A 56 29.84 -38.24 -32.19
N LEU A 57 29.58 -38.24 -33.50
CA LEU A 57 28.51 -39.06 -34.10
C LEU A 57 28.73 -40.56 -33.91
N ALA A 58 29.98 -41.04 -33.95
CA ALA A 58 30.32 -42.43 -33.66
C ALA A 58 30.09 -42.81 -32.18
N PHE A 59 30.32 -41.87 -31.26
CA PHE A 59 30.04 -42.05 -29.83
C PHE A 59 28.55 -42.28 -29.58
N PHE A 60 27.67 -41.52 -30.24
CA PHE A 60 26.20 -41.65 -30.14
C PHE A 60 25.61 -43.00 -30.62
N GLY A 61 26.41 -43.87 -31.26
CA GLY A 61 25.99 -45.21 -31.70
C GLY A 61 26.03 -46.31 -30.64
N THR A 62 26.56 -46.05 -29.44
CA THR A 62 26.73 -47.08 -28.38
C THR A 62 25.70 -46.97 -27.26
N ARG A 63 25.35 -48.10 -26.62
CA ARG A 63 24.30 -48.17 -25.56
C ARG A 63 24.59 -47.28 -24.33
N ASN A 64 25.86 -47.00 -24.04
CA ASN A 64 26.29 -46.09 -22.97
C ASN A 64 26.21 -44.60 -23.33
N ALA A 65 26.16 -44.25 -24.63
CA ALA A 65 26.14 -42.86 -25.07
C ALA A 65 24.79 -42.17 -24.84
N ARG A 66 23.70 -42.93 -24.71
CA ARG A 66 22.36 -42.40 -24.41
C ARG A 66 22.32 -41.71 -23.04
N HIS A 67 23.02 -42.23 -22.04
CA HIS A 67 23.11 -41.61 -20.72
C HIS A 67 24.00 -40.36 -20.72
N GLY A 68 25.10 -40.38 -21.48
CA GLY A 68 25.96 -39.19 -21.66
C GLY A 68 25.26 -38.06 -22.43
N ALA A 69 24.46 -38.41 -23.43
CA ALA A 69 23.64 -37.46 -24.18
C ALA A 69 22.57 -36.78 -23.33
N VAL A 70 21.87 -37.56 -22.50
CA VAL A 70 20.87 -37.04 -21.55
C VAL A 70 21.53 -36.15 -20.50
N ALA A 71 22.69 -36.55 -19.97
CA ALA A 71 23.45 -35.73 -19.02
C ALA A 71 23.95 -34.42 -19.67
N GLY A 72 24.47 -34.48 -20.89
CA GLY A 72 24.91 -33.30 -21.64
C GLY A 72 23.77 -32.34 -21.99
N ALA A 73 22.62 -32.88 -22.39
CA ALA A 73 21.40 -32.08 -22.61
C ALA A 73 20.94 -31.40 -21.31
N GLY A 74 20.96 -32.10 -20.18
CA GLY A 74 20.66 -31.54 -18.87
C GLY A 74 21.60 -30.40 -18.49
N VAL A 75 22.91 -30.55 -18.71
CA VAL A 75 23.89 -29.48 -18.45
C VAL A 75 23.62 -28.26 -19.33
N LEU A 76 23.33 -28.44 -20.62
CA LEU A 76 23.01 -27.34 -21.53
C LEU A 76 21.71 -26.62 -21.16
N ILE A 77 20.68 -27.35 -20.74
CA ILE A 77 19.42 -26.77 -20.27
C ILE A 77 19.66 -25.95 -19.00
N THR A 78 20.39 -26.49 -18.03
CA THR A 78 20.73 -25.77 -16.79
C THR A 78 21.57 -24.52 -17.08
N LEU A 79 22.54 -24.60 -18.00
CA LEU A 79 23.32 -23.43 -18.42
C LEU A 79 22.45 -22.38 -19.12
N GLY A 80 21.56 -22.83 -20.01
CA GLY A 80 20.59 -21.97 -20.68
C GLY A 80 19.65 -21.28 -19.69
N LEU A 81 19.18 -22.00 -18.66
CA LEU A 81 18.37 -21.46 -17.57
C LEU A 81 19.17 -20.43 -16.76
N LEU A 82 20.41 -20.72 -16.40
CA LEU A 82 21.27 -19.78 -15.67
C LEU A 82 21.54 -18.50 -16.48
N VAL A 83 21.80 -18.62 -17.78
CA VAL A 83 21.95 -17.47 -18.68
C VAL A 83 20.64 -16.70 -18.80
N ALA A 84 19.51 -17.38 -18.95
CA ALA A 84 18.19 -16.74 -19.01
C ALA A 84 17.87 -15.99 -17.72
N VAL A 85 18.08 -16.61 -16.55
CA VAL A 85 17.89 -15.99 -15.23
C VAL A 85 18.81 -14.79 -15.06
N ASN A 86 20.09 -14.91 -15.43
CA ASN A 86 21.04 -13.79 -15.34
C ASN A 86 20.68 -12.63 -16.29
N TYR A 87 20.26 -12.94 -17.51
CA TYR A 87 19.80 -11.96 -18.49
C TYR A 87 18.49 -11.27 -18.06
N LEU A 88 17.55 -12.02 -17.46
CA LEU A 88 16.30 -11.47 -16.95
C LEU A 88 16.55 -10.62 -15.69
N SER A 89 17.46 -11.07 -14.81
CA SER A 89 17.86 -10.37 -13.59
C SER A 89 18.58 -9.05 -13.87
N THR A 90 19.38 -8.96 -14.94
CA THR A 90 20.08 -7.71 -15.31
C THR A 90 19.19 -6.69 -16.00
N ARG A 91 18.03 -7.10 -16.54
CA ARG A 91 17.08 -6.20 -17.22
C ARG A 91 15.85 -5.85 -16.41
N ARG A 92 15.51 -6.64 -15.39
CA ARG A 92 14.42 -6.34 -14.46
C ARG A 92 14.99 -6.20 -13.05
N ASN A 93 15.23 -4.95 -12.65
CA ASN A 93 15.62 -4.57 -11.28
C ASN A 93 14.45 -4.67 -10.29
N THR A 94 13.54 -5.64 -10.48
CA THR A 94 12.40 -5.82 -9.57
C THR A 94 12.93 -6.38 -8.25
N ARG A 95 13.03 -5.53 -7.24
CA ARG A 95 13.37 -5.92 -5.87
C ARG A 95 12.12 -6.54 -5.24
N TRP A 96 12.18 -7.83 -4.96
CA TRP A 96 11.15 -8.51 -4.17
C TRP A 96 11.56 -8.47 -2.70
N ASP A 97 10.76 -7.78 -1.89
CA ASP A 97 10.89 -7.88 -0.43
C ASP A 97 10.32 -9.24 0.02
N LEU A 98 11.22 -10.14 0.42
CA LEU A 98 10.92 -11.48 0.90
C LEU A 98 10.78 -11.52 2.44
N THR A 99 10.76 -10.37 3.11
CA THR A 99 10.54 -10.32 4.56
C THR A 99 9.08 -10.60 4.90
N GLU A 100 8.86 -11.38 5.96
CA GLU A 100 7.54 -11.83 6.42
C GLU A 100 6.57 -10.67 6.73
N ASN A 101 7.10 -9.48 6.98
CA ASN A 101 6.35 -8.27 7.34
C ASN A 101 6.45 -7.12 6.31
N GLN A 102 7.07 -7.34 5.14
CA GLN A 102 7.27 -6.32 4.09
C GLN A 102 7.78 -4.96 4.65
N GLN A 103 8.70 -5.00 5.62
CA GLN A 103 9.09 -3.81 6.40
C GLN A 103 9.82 -2.74 5.59
N PHE A 104 10.19 -3.04 4.34
CA PHE A 104 10.88 -2.13 3.43
C PHE A 104 10.04 -1.73 2.22
N SER A 105 8.77 -2.16 2.12
CA SER A 105 7.87 -1.71 1.06
C SER A 105 7.00 -0.53 1.51
N LEU A 106 6.76 0.40 0.59
CA LEU A 106 5.79 1.47 0.81
C LEU A 106 4.40 0.90 1.02
N SER A 107 3.59 1.59 1.84
CA SER A 107 2.18 1.27 1.98
C SER A 107 1.44 1.43 0.65
N ASP A 108 0.34 0.71 0.54
CA ASP A 108 -0.49 0.69 -0.66
C ASP A 108 -1.07 2.05 -1.01
N GLN A 109 -1.36 2.85 0.03
CA GLN A 109 -1.81 4.23 -0.13
C GLN A 109 -0.72 5.09 -0.78
N THR A 110 0.51 5.00 -0.27
CA THR A 110 1.67 5.71 -0.83
C THR A 110 1.92 5.29 -2.27
N LEU A 111 1.90 3.98 -2.56
CA LEU A 111 2.09 3.47 -3.93
C LEU A 111 1.04 4.01 -4.90
N ARG A 112 -0.24 3.99 -4.53
CA ARG A 112 -1.33 4.53 -5.35
C ARG A 112 -1.16 6.03 -5.59
N LEU A 113 -0.78 6.78 -4.56
CA LEU A 113 -0.53 8.22 -4.67
C LEU A 113 0.62 8.50 -5.65
N LEU A 114 1.76 7.83 -5.48
CA LEU A 114 2.93 8.00 -6.33
C LEU A 114 2.67 7.63 -7.79
N GLN A 115 1.90 6.57 -8.04
CA GLN A 115 1.52 6.13 -9.38
C GLN A 115 0.49 7.06 -10.05
N SER A 116 -0.30 7.78 -9.26
CA SER A 116 -1.28 8.75 -9.75
C SER A 116 -0.69 10.13 -10.08
N LEU A 117 0.60 10.35 -9.81
CA LEU A 117 1.27 11.62 -10.09
C LEU A 117 1.36 11.87 -11.60
N GLU A 118 0.72 12.95 -12.06
CA GLU A 118 0.78 13.40 -13.46
C GLU A 118 1.87 14.46 -13.69
N THR A 119 2.26 15.18 -12.64
CA THR A 119 3.20 16.30 -12.66
C THR A 119 4.35 16.06 -11.67
N PRO A 120 5.54 16.63 -11.92
CA PRO A 120 6.74 16.33 -11.14
C PRO A 120 6.68 16.95 -9.74
N VAL A 121 7.13 16.19 -8.75
CA VAL A 121 7.25 16.63 -7.35
C VAL A 121 8.70 16.49 -6.90
N THR A 122 9.24 17.50 -6.24
CA THR A 122 10.63 17.51 -5.76
C THR A 122 10.67 17.46 -4.24
N PHE A 123 11.39 16.47 -3.70
CA PHE A 123 11.71 16.35 -2.28
C PHE A 123 13.12 16.89 -2.04
N LEU A 124 13.22 18.05 -1.40
CA LEU A 124 14.47 18.70 -1.02
C LEU A 124 14.77 18.41 0.45
N VAL A 125 15.74 17.55 0.74
CA VAL A 125 16.14 17.18 2.10
C VAL A 125 17.21 18.14 2.59
N PHE A 126 16.88 18.92 3.62
CA PHE A 126 17.82 19.84 4.27
C PHE A 126 18.38 19.22 5.54
N ASP A 127 19.67 18.90 5.53
CA ASP A 127 20.39 18.32 6.66
C ASP A 127 21.89 18.66 6.59
N GLN A 128 22.68 18.15 7.52
CA GLN A 128 24.14 18.08 7.44
C GLN A 128 24.58 16.82 6.66
N GLU A 129 25.83 16.79 6.18
CA GLU A 129 26.36 15.73 5.29
C GLU A 129 26.14 14.28 5.79
N GLY A 130 26.12 14.05 7.11
CA GLY A 130 25.85 12.74 7.71
C GLY A 130 24.37 12.41 8.01
N GLY A 131 23.46 13.38 7.85
CA GLY A 131 22.04 13.23 8.20
C GLY A 131 21.19 12.66 7.06
N PHE A 132 21.70 12.61 5.83
CA PHE A 132 20.91 12.23 4.65
C PHE A 132 20.55 10.75 4.59
N ASP A 133 21.38 9.87 5.17
CA ASP A 133 21.23 8.42 4.99
C ASP A 133 19.91 7.88 5.55
N ARG A 134 19.36 8.51 6.60
CA ARG A 134 18.05 8.13 7.17
C ARG A 134 16.88 8.39 6.22
N PHE A 135 17.04 9.29 5.25
CA PHE A 135 16.02 9.62 4.25
C PHE A 135 16.19 8.86 2.94
N ARG A 136 17.44 8.49 2.57
CA ARG A 136 17.77 7.80 1.31
C ARG A 136 16.91 6.57 1.09
N ALA A 137 16.88 5.66 2.07
CA ALA A 137 16.16 4.39 1.93
C ALA A 137 14.68 4.59 1.52
N ARG A 138 14.02 5.62 2.04
CA ARG A 138 12.60 5.89 1.80
C ARG A 138 12.37 6.73 0.54
N LEU A 139 13.10 7.82 0.37
CA LEU A 139 12.91 8.72 -0.77
C LEU A 139 13.43 8.10 -2.08
N ASP A 140 14.45 7.25 -2.03
CA ASP A 140 14.88 6.47 -3.20
C ASP A 140 13.78 5.49 -3.63
N GLU A 141 13.03 4.92 -2.69
CA GLU A 141 11.89 4.07 -3.02
C GLU A 141 10.75 4.88 -3.64
N TYR A 142 10.48 6.10 -3.15
CA TYR A 142 9.49 6.98 -3.78
C TYR A 142 9.87 7.31 -5.24
N ALA A 143 11.14 7.66 -5.46
CA ALA A 143 11.69 7.93 -6.79
C ALA A 143 11.74 6.69 -7.69
N TYR A 144 11.86 5.49 -7.12
CA TYR A 144 11.83 4.24 -7.87
C TYR A 144 10.41 3.89 -8.36
N GLN A 145 9.38 4.24 -7.58
CA GLN A 145 7.98 3.91 -7.90
C GLN A 145 7.33 4.90 -8.86
N SER A 146 7.87 6.12 -9.02
CA SER A 146 7.33 7.13 -9.93
C SER A 146 8.41 8.00 -10.54
N ASP A 147 8.45 8.08 -11.86
CA ASP A 147 9.37 8.95 -12.62
C ASP A 147 9.09 10.46 -12.39
N GLN A 148 7.97 10.80 -11.76
CA GLN A 148 7.61 12.17 -11.40
C GLN A 148 8.28 12.64 -10.10
N VAL A 149 8.84 11.73 -9.30
CA VAL A 149 9.49 12.09 -8.04
C VAL A 149 10.97 12.39 -8.26
N ARG A 150 11.40 13.56 -7.79
CA ARG A 150 12.81 13.95 -7.74
C ARG A 150 13.23 14.17 -6.31
N VAL A 151 14.47 13.78 -5.97
CA VAL A 151 15.01 13.93 -4.62
C VAL A 151 16.33 14.69 -4.70
N GLU A 152 16.46 15.78 -3.97
CA GLU A 152 17.71 16.53 -3.81
C GLU A 152 18.13 16.56 -2.34
N TYR A 153 19.41 16.33 -2.08
CA TYR A 153 20.00 16.46 -0.75
C TYR A 153 20.80 17.76 -0.68
N ILE A 154 20.40 18.64 0.23
CA ILE A 154 20.98 19.98 0.38
C ILE A 154 21.61 20.08 1.76
N ASP A 155 22.92 20.28 1.76
CA ASP A 155 23.67 20.61 2.97
C ASP A 155 23.31 22.04 3.40
N ALA A 156 22.57 22.15 4.50
CA ALA A 156 22.05 23.44 4.97
C ALA A 156 23.16 24.39 5.45
N ASP A 157 24.31 23.87 5.86
CA ASP A 157 25.47 24.66 6.32
C ASP A 157 26.29 25.17 5.13
N ARG A 158 26.43 24.34 4.08
CA ARG A 158 27.14 24.73 2.84
C ARG A 158 26.27 25.59 1.93
N GLN A 159 24.95 25.44 1.98
CA GLN A 159 23.98 26.18 1.15
C GLN A 159 22.93 26.95 1.99
N PRO A 160 23.33 27.86 2.88
CA PRO A 160 22.41 28.56 3.80
C PRO A 160 21.44 29.53 3.10
N ALA A 161 21.70 29.88 1.83
CA ALA A 161 20.77 30.68 1.03
C ALA A 161 19.54 29.87 0.62
N ARG A 162 19.70 28.61 0.20
CA ARG A 162 18.58 27.72 -0.15
C ARG A 162 17.74 27.40 1.08
N ALA A 163 18.38 27.07 2.20
CA ALA A 163 17.68 26.81 3.46
C ALA A 163 16.81 28.01 3.89
N ARG A 164 17.34 29.24 3.76
CA ARG A 164 16.57 30.46 4.04
C ARG A 164 15.44 30.72 3.04
N GLN A 165 15.65 30.49 1.75
CA GLN A 165 14.62 30.60 0.71
C GLN A 165 13.43 29.71 1.03
N TYR A 166 13.70 28.46 1.38
CA TYR A 166 12.68 27.51 1.78
C TYR A 166 12.31 27.59 3.26
N GLN A 167 12.71 28.64 3.99
CA GLN A 167 12.34 28.87 5.40
C GLN A 167 12.58 27.64 6.30
N VAL A 168 13.64 26.89 6.04
CA VAL A 168 14.03 25.73 6.85
C VAL A 168 14.57 26.22 8.20
N GLN A 169 13.98 25.70 9.28
CA GLN A 169 14.30 26.10 10.66
C GLN A 169 15.09 25.03 11.43
N ALA A 170 15.09 23.78 10.97
CA ALA A 170 15.74 22.66 11.63
C ALA A 170 16.39 21.72 10.61
N TYR A 171 17.43 21.00 11.03
CA TYR A 171 17.96 19.89 10.24
C TYR A 171 16.96 18.73 10.19
N GLY A 172 16.99 17.97 9.11
CA GLY A 172 16.03 16.89 8.86
C GLY A 172 14.68 17.37 8.37
N THR A 173 14.58 18.63 7.91
CA THR A 173 13.39 19.12 7.22
C THR A 173 13.45 18.68 5.76
N VAL A 174 12.41 17.97 5.32
CA VAL A 174 12.13 17.65 3.94
C VAL A 174 11.12 18.66 3.41
N VAL A 175 11.53 19.40 2.40
CA VAL A 175 10.68 20.34 1.68
C VAL A 175 10.14 19.63 0.45
N ILE A 176 8.82 19.56 0.34
CA ILE A 176 8.11 18.92 -0.77
C ILE A 176 7.57 20.05 -1.64
N GLU A 177 8.06 20.13 -2.88
CA GLU A 177 7.77 21.19 -3.83
C GLU A 177 6.99 20.61 -5.01
N HIS A 178 5.85 21.22 -5.31
CA HIS A 178 5.00 20.89 -6.45
C HIS A 178 4.46 22.20 -7.04
N ASP A 179 4.83 22.50 -8.27
CA ASP A 179 4.58 23.79 -8.93
C ASP A 179 4.97 24.99 -8.03
N ASP A 180 4.03 25.87 -7.66
CA ASP A 180 4.27 27.02 -6.78
C ASP A 180 4.04 26.71 -5.29
N ARG A 181 3.74 25.45 -4.97
CA ARG A 181 3.35 25.01 -3.62
C ARG A 181 4.49 24.30 -2.93
N VAL A 182 4.65 24.62 -1.66
CA VAL A 182 5.74 24.12 -0.83
C VAL A 182 5.20 23.67 0.52
N GLU A 183 5.43 22.41 0.84
CA GLU A 183 5.13 21.82 2.13
C GLU A 183 6.42 21.43 2.86
N ARG A 184 6.44 21.53 4.20
CA ARG A 184 7.61 21.26 5.02
C ARG A 184 7.31 20.19 6.04
N VAL A 185 8.10 19.13 6.02
CA VAL A 185 7.95 18.00 6.93
C VAL A 185 9.27 17.79 7.67
N THR A 186 9.26 17.88 9.00
CA THR A 186 10.42 17.58 9.83
C THR A 186 10.28 16.17 10.41
N SER A 187 10.38 15.18 9.53
CA SER A 187 10.24 13.76 9.85
C SER A 187 10.76 12.91 8.70
N GLU A 188 11.35 11.77 9.03
CA GLU A 188 11.75 10.74 8.07
C GLU A 188 10.66 9.70 7.82
N THR A 189 9.53 9.71 8.56
CA THR A 189 8.51 8.65 8.49
C THR A 189 7.76 8.63 7.15
N GLU A 190 7.31 7.44 6.70
CA GLU A 190 6.52 7.34 5.46
C GLU A 190 5.21 8.09 5.59
N GLN A 191 4.57 7.95 6.74
CA GLN A 191 3.30 8.60 7.02
C GLN A 191 3.42 10.12 6.88
N ASP A 192 4.42 10.73 7.51
CA ASP A 192 4.57 12.18 7.47
C ASP A 192 4.98 12.70 6.08
N LEU A 193 5.86 11.97 5.38
CA LEU A 193 6.27 12.33 4.02
C LEU A 193 5.13 12.19 3.00
N THR A 194 4.35 11.11 3.10
CA THR A 194 3.15 10.89 2.26
C THR A 194 2.09 11.92 2.55
N ASN A 195 1.85 12.26 3.82
CA ASN A 195 0.87 13.28 4.17
C ASN A 195 1.32 14.68 3.74
N GLY A 196 2.63 14.95 3.77
CA GLY A 196 3.19 16.17 3.18
C GLY A 196 3.00 16.22 1.66
N LEU A 197 3.15 15.09 0.97
CA LEU A 197 2.86 14.96 -0.46
C LEU A 197 1.38 15.22 -0.75
N ILE A 198 0.46 14.64 0.04
CA ILE A 198 -0.97 14.91 -0.07
C ILE A 198 -1.26 16.40 0.10
N ARG A 199 -0.64 17.06 1.08
CA ARG A 199 -0.82 18.50 1.36
C ARG A 199 -0.36 19.39 0.22
N VAL A 200 0.80 19.09 -0.39
CA VAL A 200 1.31 19.90 -1.50
C VAL A 200 0.46 19.74 -2.76
N LEU A 201 -0.09 18.54 -2.99
CA LEU A 201 -0.92 18.22 -4.16
C LEU A 201 -2.39 18.68 -4.01
N SER A 202 -2.92 18.79 -2.78
CA SER A 202 -4.35 19.07 -2.54
C SER A 202 -4.61 20.57 -2.42
N ASP A 203 -5.48 21.17 -3.25
CA ASP A 203 -5.77 22.62 -3.22
C ASP A 203 -6.22 23.16 -1.86
N ALA A 204 -6.97 22.34 -1.12
CA ALA A 204 -7.38 22.63 0.25
C ALA A 204 -7.49 21.32 1.06
N PRO A 205 -7.31 21.36 2.39
CA PRO A 205 -7.63 20.24 3.24
C PRO A 205 -9.13 19.94 3.18
N ARG A 206 -9.48 18.65 3.23
CA ARG A 206 -10.87 18.18 3.23
C ARG A 206 -11.47 18.34 4.62
N LYS A 207 -12.77 18.63 4.73
CA LYS A 207 -13.42 18.81 6.03
C LYS A 207 -14.35 17.64 6.37
N VAL A 208 -14.20 17.12 7.59
CA VAL A 208 -15.09 16.13 8.18
C VAL A 208 -15.87 16.82 9.29
N TYR A 209 -17.19 16.88 9.13
CA TYR A 209 -18.08 17.53 10.08
C TYR A 209 -18.74 16.50 11.00
N PHE A 210 -18.47 16.58 12.30
CA PHE A 210 -19.16 15.78 13.31
C PHE A 210 -20.42 16.52 13.75
N ALA A 211 -21.57 15.87 13.60
CA ALA A 211 -22.84 16.42 14.02
C ALA A 211 -22.95 16.50 15.55
N GLN A 212 -23.68 17.50 16.02
CA GLN A 212 -23.97 17.73 17.43
C GLN A 212 -25.41 18.15 17.61
N GLY A 213 -26.02 17.71 18.71
CA GLY A 213 -27.35 18.13 19.15
C GLY A 213 -28.20 17.00 19.70
N HIS A 214 -27.80 15.76 19.43
CA HIS A 214 -28.55 14.54 19.77
C HIS A 214 -27.79 13.64 20.75
N GLY A 215 -26.75 14.14 21.43
CA GLY A 215 -25.97 13.37 22.40
C GLY A 215 -24.83 12.56 21.79
N GLU A 216 -24.37 12.95 20.61
CA GLU A 216 -23.25 12.36 19.90
C GLU A 216 -21.94 12.45 20.71
N ARG A 217 -21.06 11.47 20.51
CA ARG A 217 -19.71 11.49 21.07
C ARG A 217 -18.89 12.60 20.42
N THR A 218 -18.00 13.23 21.20
CA THR A 218 -17.24 14.39 20.74
C THR A 218 -15.82 14.05 20.29
N THR A 219 -15.28 14.87 19.40
CA THR A 219 -13.91 14.78 18.88
C THR A 219 -12.86 15.36 19.82
N THR A 220 -13.28 15.92 20.96
CA THR A 220 -12.38 16.43 22.00
C THR A 220 -12.31 15.53 23.23
N ASP A 221 -13.24 14.57 23.34
CA ASP A 221 -13.27 13.63 24.45
C ASP A 221 -12.13 12.59 24.34
N THR A 222 -11.33 12.51 25.39
CA THR A 222 -10.18 11.59 25.53
C THR A 222 -10.52 10.31 26.28
N GLU A 223 -11.75 10.16 26.78
CA GLU A 223 -12.22 8.92 27.39
C GLU A 223 -12.35 7.81 26.35
N ARG A 224 -12.55 6.57 26.83
CA ARG A 224 -12.61 5.37 25.99
C ARG A 224 -13.69 5.44 24.91
N THR A 225 -14.77 6.18 25.16
CA THR A 225 -15.90 6.38 24.24
C THR A 225 -15.76 7.63 23.39
N GLY A 226 -14.71 8.43 23.56
CA GLY A 226 -14.48 9.66 22.81
C GLY A 226 -13.80 9.45 21.45
N TYR A 227 -13.88 10.46 20.58
CA TYR A 227 -13.32 10.42 19.22
C TYR A 227 -12.04 11.28 19.04
N SER A 228 -11.41 11.76 20.12
CA SER A 228 -10.17 12.57 20.03
C SER A 228 -9.01 11.91 19.31
N SER A 229 -8.83 10.60 19.50
CA SER A 229 -7.79 9.84 18.80
C SER A 229 -8.08 9.76 17.30
N LEU A 230 -9.34 9.54 16.92
CA LEU A 230 -9.77 9.57 15.52
C LEU A 230 -9.57 10.96 14.90
N ALA A 231 -9.95 12.01 15.61
CA ALA A 231 -9.76 13.38 15.13
C ALA A 231 -8.27 13.71 14.90
N THR A 232 -7.40 13.26 15.81
CA THR A 232 -5.95 13.41 15.67
C THR A 232 -5.41 12.68 14.44
N LEU A 233 -5.89 11.45 14.18
CA LEU A 233 -5.49 10.68 12.99
C LEU A 233 -5.98 11.34 11.70
N LEU A 234 -7.25 11.78 11.65
CA LEU A 234 -7.80 12.53 10.52
C LEU A 234 -6.99 13.80 10.25
N SER A 235 -6.63 14.57 11.28
CA SER A 235 -5.78 15.75 11.12
C SER A 235 -4.38 15.43 10.62
N ARG A 236 -3.80 14.30 11.03
CA ARG A 236 -2.51 13.84 10.47
C ARG A 236 -2.64 13.52 8.98
N ASP A 237 -3.78 12.96 8.57
CA ASP A 237 -4.09 12.59 7.18
C ASP A 237 -4.66 13.76 6.36
N ASN A 238 -4.40 15.00 6.81
CA ASN A 238 -4.77 16.24 6.13
C ASN A 238 -6.29 16.53 6.04
N TYR A 239 -7.07 16.04 7.01
CA TYR A 239 -8.46 16.44 7.20
C TYR A 239 -8.59 17.49 8.31
N ILE A 240 -9.46 18.48 8.09
CA ILE A 240 -9.94 19.35 9.16
C ILE A 240 -11.16 18.68 9.78
N VAL A 241 -11.17 18.56 11.10
CA VAL A 241 -12.31 18.03 11.86
C VAL A 241 -13.03 19.19 12.50
N ASP A 242 -14.25 19.45 12.05
CA ASP A 242 -15.11 20.52 12.54
C ASP A 242 -16.41 19.95 13.13
N LEU A 243 -17.13 20.78 13.88
CA LEU A 243 -18.42 20.45 14.47
C LEU A 243 -19.53 21.15 13.69
N THR A 244 -20.67 20.49 13.54
CA THR A 244 -21.88 21.09 12.96
C THR A 244 -23.11 20.80 13.80
N THR A 245 -23.90 21.82 14.07
CA THR A 245 -25.22 21.65 14.71
C THR A 245 -26.28 21.82 13.64
N LEU A 246 -26.81 20.69 13.15
CA LEU A 246 -27.71 20.65 11.99
C LEU A 246 -28.96 21.51 12.20
N ALA A 247 -29.57 21.46 13.39
CA ALA A 247 -30.70 22.32 13.78
C ALA A 247 -30.45 23.84 13.66
N GLN A 248 -29.20 24.29 13.68
CA GLN A 248 -28.84 25.72 13.60
C GLN A 248 -28.41 26.15 12.20
N GLN A 249 -28.34 25.22 11.25
CA GLN A 249 -27.94 25.47 9.88
C GLN A 249 -29.15 25.43 8.95
N ALA A 250 -29.07 26.16 7.83
CA ALA A 250 -30.05 26.02 6.76
C ALA A 250 -29.74 24.82 5.86
N GLU A 251 -28.45 24.53 5.68
CA GLU A 251 -27.91 23.49 4.80
C GLU A 251 -26.62 22.92 5.40
N VAL A 252 -26.24 21.71 4.98
CA VAL A 252 -24.91 21.15 5.31
C VAL A 252 -23.85 22.08 4.71
N PRO A 253 -22.76 22.41 5.44
CA PRO A 253 -21.68 23.24 4.90
C PRO A 253 -21.19 22.73 3.54
N ALA A 254 -21.08 23.63 2.56
CA ALA A 254 -20.75 23.26 1.17
C ALA A 254 -19.32 22.69 1.02
N ASP A 255 -18.45 22.93 2.00
CA ASP A 255 -17.09 22.38 2.09
C ASP A 255 -17.01 21.05 2.85
N ALA A 256 -18.16 20.50 3.30
CA ALA A 256 -18.22 19.20 3.96
C ALA A 256 -17.90 18.07 2.97
N SER A 257 -16.75 17.42 3.18
CA SER A 257 -16.40 16.19 2.47
C SER A 257 -17.17 14.99 3.02
N VAL A 258 -17.37 14.92 4.34
CA VAL A 258 -18.18 13.89 5.01
C VAL A 258 -18.88 14.52 6.22
N VAL A 259 -20.14 14.13 6.46
CA VAL A 259 -20.84 14.39 7.73
C VAL A 259 -20.87 13.11 8.56
N VAL A 260 -20.58 13.20 9.86
CA VAL A 260 -20.54 12.06 10.78
C VAL A 260 -21.60 12.20 11.86
N LEU A 261 -22.52 11.23 11.95
CA LEU A 261 -23.45 11.06 13.06
C LEU A 261 -22.85 10.05 14.05
N ALA A 262 -22.16 10.55 15.07
CA ALA A 262 -21.33 9.75 15.95
C ALA A 262 -22.07 9.24 17.20
N GLY A 263 -22.93 8.23 17.05
CA GLY A 263 -23.68 7.63 18.15
C GLY A 263 -24.74 8.56 18.74
N PRO A 264 -25.68 9.09 17.93
CA PRO A 264 -26.77 9.90 18.47
C PRO A 264 -27.56 9.09 19.52
N LYS A 265 -28.07 9.81 20.52
CA LYS A 265 -28.89 9.29 21.64
C LYS A 265 -30.36 9.68 21.53
N THR A 266 -30.70 10.60 20.64
CA THR A 266 -32.07 10.97 20.28
C THR A 266 -32.25 10.99 18.77
N ASP A 267 -33.48 10.84 18.30
CA ASP A 267 -33.78 10.88 16.86
C ASP A 267 -33.53 12.28 16.27
N LEU A 268 -33.33 12.32 14.95
CA LEU A 268 -33.19 13.56 14.18
C LEU A 268 -34.53 14.31 14.10
N LEU A 269 -34.47 15.63 13.99
CA LEU A 269 -35.62 16.43 13.64
C LEU A 269 -35.95 16.23 12.14
N PRO A 270 -37.23 16.31 11.73
CA PRO A 270 -37.61 16.15 10.32
C PRO A 270 -36.84 17.10 9.38
N GLY A 271 -36.62 18.35 9.79
CA GLY A 271 -35.86 19.32 8.99
C GLY A 271 -34.38 18.97 8.83
N GLU A 272 -33.77 18.31 9.82
CA GLU A 272 -32.38 17.86 9.74
C GLU A 272 -32.26 16.65 8.79
N ALA A 273 -33.21 15.72 8.86
CA ALA A 273 -33.27 14.59 7.93
C ALA A 273 -33.50 15.06 6.48
N ASP A 274 -34.37 16.05 6.27
CA ASP A 274 -34.58 16.66 4.96
C ASP A 274 -33.31 17.36 4.44
N MET A 275 -32.54 17.98 5.32
CA MET A 275 -31.26 18.59 4.98
C MET A 275 -30.21 17.54 4.60
N LEU A 276 -30.07 16.46 5.37
CA LEU A 276 -29.17 15.36 5.05
C LEU A 276 -29.58 14.63 3.76
N ARG A 277 -30.88 14.46 3.52
CA ARG A 277 -31.40 13.88 2.27
C ARG A 277 -30.93 14.69 1.06
N ARG A 278 -31.09 16.01 1.08
CA ARG A 278 -30.61 16.90 0.01
C ARG A 278 -29.10 16.81 -0.20
N TYR A 279 -28.34 16.79 0.90
CA TYR A 279 -26.87 16.67 0.83
C TYR A 279 -26.45 15.36 0.15
N LEU A 280 -27.06 14.24 0.53
CA LEU A 280 -26.81 12.93 -0.05
C LEU A 280 -27.25 12.84 -1.52
N ASP A 281 -28.38 13.46 -1.89
CA ASP A 281 -28.87 13.48 -3.28
C ASP A 281 -27.97 14.29 -4.23
N THR A 282 -27.19 15.24 -3.69
CA THR A 282 -26.15 15.95 -4.43
C THR A 282 -24.79 15.24 -4.47
N GLY A 283 -24.70 14.02 -3.93
CA GLY A 283 -23.47 13.22 -3.89
C GLY A 283 -22.58 13.48 -2.67
N GLY A 284 -23.13 14.04 -1.59
CA GLY A 284 -22.44 14.14 -0.31
C GLY A 284 -22.28 12.78 0.39
N ASP A 285 -21.35 12.71 1.32
CA ASP A 285 -21.01 11.48 2.05
C ASP A 285 -21.45 11.56 3.53
N LEU A 286 -22.17 10.54 4.00
CA LEU A 286 -22.65 10.45 5.39
C LEU A 286 -22.11 9.18 6.04
N LEU A 287 -21.44 9.34 7.19
CA LEU A 287 -21.06 8.24 8.07
C LEU A 287 -21.97 8.21 9.29
N VAL A 288 -22.73 7.13 9.45
CA VAL A 288 -23.65 6.95 10.57
C VAL A 288 -23.13 5.83 11.48
N LEU A 289 -22.82 6.18 12.72
CA LEU A 289 -22.37 5.25 13.76
C LEU A 289 -23.50 5.11 14.77
N LEU A 290 -24.16 3.96 14.81
CA LEU A 290 -25.29 3.72 15.72
C LEU A 290 -24.96 2.63 16.73
N ASP A 291 -25.05 2.98 18.00
CA ASP A 291 -24.92 2.03 19.11
C ASP A 291 -26.15 1.11 19.17
N PRO A 292 -26.02 -0.14 19.65
CA PRO A 292 -27.19 -0.96 19.98
C PRO A 292 -28.06 -0.30 21.08
N PRO A 293 -29.32 -0.74 21.23
CA PRO A 293 -30.17 -0.27 22.32
C PRO A 293 -29.53 -0.55 23.69
N GLU A 294 -29.72 0.37 24.63
CA GLU A 294 -29.18 0.24 25.99
C GLU A 294 -29.89 -0.91 26.77
N SER A 295 -29.15 -1.53 27.68
CA SER A 295 -29.55 -2.76 28.39
C SER A 295 -30.77 -2.62 29.31
N ASP A 296 -31.30 -1.41 29.52
CA ASP A 296 -32.47 -1.15 30.35
C ASP A 296 -33.81 -1.38 29.62
N GLY A 297 -33.77 -1.79 28.36
CA GLY A 297 -34.92 -2.24 27.58
C GLY A 297 -35.71 -1.12 26.91
N ALA A 298 -35.30 0.14 27.06
CA ALA A 298 -35.83 1.22 26.24
C ALA A 298 -35.07 1.25 24.91
N ALA A 299 -35.60 0.52 23.92
CA ALA A 299 -35.19 0.70 22.54
C ALA A 299 -35.35 2.18 22.16
N VAL A 300 -34.25 2.93 22.07
CA VAL A 300 -34.25 4.26 21.49
C VAL A 300 -34.44 4.09 19.99
N ARG A 301 -35.70 4.07 19.57
CA ARG A 301 -36.10 4.08 18.18
C ARG A 301 -35.79 5.45 17.59
N MET A 302 -35.23 5.44 16.40
CA MET A 302 -34.92 6.66 15.66
C MET A 302 -35.66 6.62 14.32
N PRO A 303 -37.00 6.59 14.30
CA PRO A 303 -37.78 6.37 13.09
C PRO A 303 -37.44 7.35 11.95
N VAL A 304 -37.05 8.58 12.26
CA VAL A 304 -36.66 9.56 11.24
C VAL A 304 -35.32 9.18 10.62
N LEU A 305 -34.31 8.86 11.42
CA LEU A 305 -33.02 8.38 10.92
C LEU A 305 -33.13 7.01 10.23
N GLU A 306 -33.89 6.08 10.81
CA GLU A 306 -34.18 4.75 10.25
C GLU A 306 -34.82 4.88 8.86
N ALA A 307 -35.80 5.78 8.69
CA ALA A 307 -36.41 6.05 7.39
C ALA A 307 -35.41 6.63 6.38
N LEU A 308 -34.56 7.58 6.79
CA LEU A 308 -33.51 8.13 5.93
C LEU A 308 -32.54 7.04 5.44
N LEU A 309 -32.11 6.13 6.32
CA LEU A 309 -31.23 5.01 5.94
C LEU A 309 -31.94 4.00 5.04
N GLN A 310 -33.24 3.75 5.27
CA GLN A 310 -34.03 2.83 4.46
C GLN A 310 -34.19 3.33 3.01
N GLU A 311 -34.28 4.64 2.78
CA GLU A 311 -34.24 5.23 1.43
C GLU A 311 -32.94 4.87 0.66
N TRP A 312 -31.87 4.58 1.39
CA TRP A 312 -30.58 4.12 0.88
C TRP A 312 -30.42 2.60 0.90
N SER A 313 -31.51 1.85 1.11
CA SER A 313 -31.53 0.39 1.19
C SER A 313 -30.71 -0.19 2.35
N ILE A 314 -30.56 0.59 3.43
CA ILE A 314 -29.86 0.18 4.65
C ILE A 314 -30.91 0.01 5.76
N GLU A 315 -30.98 -1.19 6.31
CA GLU A 315 -31.86 -1.53 7.43
C GLU A 315 -31.03 -1.71 8.69
N VAL A 316 -31.32 -0.93 9.73
CA VAL A 316 -30.63 -1.02 11.02
C VAL A 316 -31.47 -1.80 12.02
N GLY A 317 -30.87 -2.83 12.59
CA GLY A 317 -31.49 -3.63 13.65
C GLY A 317 -31.58 -2.86 14.97
N ASN A 318 -32.53 -3.29 15.79
CA ASN A 318 -32.68 -2.81 17.16
C ASN A 318 -32.38 -3.97 18.13
N ASP A 319 -31.17 -4.49 17.98
CA ASP A 319 -30.67 -5.73 18.56
C ASP A 319 -29.19 -5.58 18.94
N VAL A 320 -28.65 -6.61 19.56
CA VAL A 320 -27.21 -6.75 19.83
C VAL A 320 -26.74 -8.01 19.12
N VAL A 321 -25.73 -7.88 18.29
CA VAL A 321 -25.07 -9.00 17.62
C VAL A 321 -24.28 -9.78 18.66
N VAL A 322 -24.55 -11.08 18.76
CA VAL A 322 -23.86 -12.01 19.66
C VAL A 322 -23.16 -13.09 18.83
N ASP A 323 -21.91 -13.40 19.18
CA ASP A 323 -21.12 -14.47 18.54
C ASP A 323 -20.88 -15.65 19.49
N ALA A 324 -21.52 -16.80 19.21
CA ALA A 324 -21.26 -18.05 19.95
C ALA A 324 -20.22 -18.97 19.30
N SER A 325 -19.45 -18.49 18.31
CA SER A 325 -18.34 -19.26 17.74
C SER A 325 -17.26 -19.60 18.78
N GLY A 326 -17.17 -18.81 19.85
CA GLY A 326 -16.11 -18.90 20.86
C GLY A 326 -14.80 -18.22 20.44
N VAL A 327 -14.71 -17.67 19.22
CA VAL A 327 -13.50 -16.99 18.73
C VAL A 327 -13.14 -15.79 19.60
N GLY A 328 -14.14 -15.01 20.06
CA GLY A 328 -13.94 -13.94 21.04
C GLY A 328 -13.32 -14.44 22.36
N GLN A 329 -13.77 -15.59 22.87
CA GLN A 329 -13.22 -16.18 24.10
C GLN A 329 -11.75 -16.59 23.98
N LEU A 330 -11.32 -16.99 22.77
CA LEU A 330 -9.91 -17.34 22.51
C LEU A 330 -8.98 -16.12 22.58
N ILE A 331 -9.50 -14.90 22.36
CA ILE A 331 -8.76 -13.64 22.45
C ILE A 331 -9.07 -12.87 23.76
N GLY A 332 -9.74 -13.51 24.72
CA GLY A 332 -10.04 -12.93 26.03
C GLY A 332 -11.25 -11.99 26.07
N THR A 333 -12.13 -12.02 25.06
CA THR A 333 -13.41 -11.30 25.05
C THR A 333 -14.59 -12.25 25.33
N ASP A 334 -15.80 -11.71 25.46
CA ASP A 334 -17.03 -12.51 25.62
C ASP A 334 -17.87 -12.54 24.33
N ALA A 335 -19.04 -13.19 24.39
CA ALA A 335 -19.92 -13.37 23.23
C ALA A 335 -20.57 -12.07 22.71
N SER A 336 -20.53 -10.96 23.49
CA SER A 336 -21.03 -9.64 23.05
C SER A 336 -20.04 -8.89 22.15
N VAL A 337 -18.89 -9.51 21.86
CA VAL A 337 -17.86 -8.99 20.97
C VAL A 337 -17.75 -9.89 19.74
N PRO A 338 -18.64 -9.73 18.73
CA PRO A 338 -18.47 -10.39 17.45
C PRO A 338 -17.12 -10.06 16.83
N VAL A 339 -16.53 -11.07 16.19
CA VAL A 339 -15.21 -10.98 15.56
C VAL A 339 -15.36 -11.22 14.06
N ALA A 340 -14.87 -10.30 13.24
CA ALA A 340 -14.81 -10.46 11.80
C ALA A 340 -13.38 -10.89 11.39
N ALA A 341 -13.29 -12.03 10.71
CA ALA A 341 -12.04 -12.58 10.18
C ALA A 341 -12.01 -12.63 8.64
N SER A 342 -13.16 -12.45 8.00
CA SER A 342 -13.32 -12.44 6.55
C SER A 342 -14.20 -11.26 6.18
N TYR A 343 -13.81 -10.54 5.14
CA TYR A 343 -14.53 -9.37 4.66
C TYR A 343 -14.99 -9.63 3.22
N PRO A 344 -16.20 -9.18 2.84
CA PRO A 344 -16.64 -9.18 1.46
C PRO A 344 -15.64 -8.46 0.56
N VAL A 345 -15.62 -8.84 -0.73
CA VAL A 345 -14.78 -8.19 -1.72
C VAL A 345 -15.26 -6.75 -1.92
N HIS A 346 -14.49 -5.79 -1.44
CA HIS A 346 -14.79 -4.37 -1.56
C HIS A 346 -13.50 -3.55 -1.66
N PRO A 347 -13.43 -2.45 -2.42
CA PRO A 347 -12.22 -1.61 -2.50
C PRO A 347 -11.71 -1.08 -1.15
N ILE A 348 -12.61 -0.87 -0.18
CA ILE A 348 -12.27 -0.46 1.20
C ILE A 348 -11.56 -1.58 1.97
N THR A 349 -11.99 -2.84 1.79
CA THR A 349 -11.45 -4.01 2.50
C THR A 349 -10.43 -4.78 1.65
N ASP A 350 -9.99 -4.20 0.52
CA ASP A 350 -8.99 -4.80 -0.36
C ASP A 350 -7.69 -5.04 0.41
N ARG A 351 -7.25 -6.31 0.45
CA ARG A 351 -6.10 -6.79 1.24
C ARG A 351 -6.19 -6.55 2.74
N PHE A 352 -7.39 -6.28 3.26
CA PHE A 352 -7.63 -6.17 4.69
C PHE A 352 -7.73 -7.56 5.34
N ASN A 353 -6.60 -8.07 5.83
CA ASN A 353 -6.46 -9.41 6.39
C ASN A 353 -6.32 -9.41 7.92
N VAL A 354 -6.84 -8.38 8.58
CA VAL A 354 -6.73 -8.21 10.03
C VAL A 354 -8.01 -8.67 10.72
N LEU A 355 -7.86 -9.40 11.82
CA LEU A 355 -8.95 -9.76 12.70
C LEU A 355 -9.47 -8.51 13.42
N THR A 356 -10.74 -8.16 13.26
CA THR A 356 -11.35 -7.03 13.96
C THR A 356 -12.43 -7.50 14.92
N ALA A 357 -12.56 -6.80 16.03
CA ALA A 357 -13.52 -7.08 17.08
C ALA A 357 -14.47 -5.88 17.23
N TYR A 358 -15.76 -6.14 17.33
CA TYR A 358 -16.80 -5.11 17.41
C TYR A 358 -17.62 -5.27 18.69
N PRO A 359 -17.14 -4.73 19.83
CA PRO A 359 -17.86 -4.84 21.10
C PRO A 359 -19.22 -4.12 21.03
N PHE A 360 -20.29 -4.82 21.41
CA PHE A 360 -21.65 -4.27 21.45
C PHE A 360 -22.06 -3.62 20.12
N ALA A 361 -22.12 -4.43 19.05
CA ALA A 361 -22.61 -3.99 17.75
C ALA A 361 -24.11 -4.31 17.57
N ARG A 362 -24.81 -3.51 16.77
CA ARG A 362 -26.16 -3.84 16.26
C ARG A 362 -26.07 -4.40 14.84
N SER A 363 -27.10 -5.11 14.40
CA SER A 363 -27.18 -5.60 13.03
C SER A 363 -27.42 -4.45 12.04
N VAL A 364 -26.81 -4.56 10.86
CA VAL A 364 -27.05 -3.68 9.70
C VAL A 364 -27.20 -4.58 8.49
N ASN A 365 -28.35 -4.52 7.84
CA ASN A 365 -28.68 -5.37 6.70
C ASN A 365 -28.90 -4.53 5.45
N VAL A 366 -28.63 -5.14 4.31
CA VAL A 366 -29.08 -4.63 3.02
C VAL A 366 -30.57 -4.93 2.87
N ALA A 367 -31.37 -3.92 2.51
CA ALA A 367 -32.80 -4.11 2.28
C ALA A 367 -33.05 -5.19 1.22
N ALA A 368 -34.06 -6.04 1.46
CA ALA A 368 -34.39 -7.15 0.57
C ALA A 368 -34.74 -6.70 -0.87
N GLU A 369 -35.34 -5.52 -0.99
CA GLU A 369 -35.62 -4.85 -2.24
C GLU A 369 -34.89 -3.50 -2.28
N PRO A 370 -33.70 -3.42 -2.90
CA PRO A 370 -32.95 -2.18 -3.00
C PRO A 370 -33.73 -1.09 -3.75
N ALA A 371 -33.67 0.14 -3.24
CA ALA A 371 -34.25 1.31 -3.88
C ALA A 371 -33.63 1.55 -5.27
N PRO A 372 -34.42 1.99 -6.27
CA PRO A 372 -33.92 2.26 -7.60
C PRO A 372 -32.72 3.22 -7.61
N GLY A 373 -31.65 2.85 -8.33
CA GLY A 373 -30.44 3.67 -8.44
C GLY A 373 -29.52 3.64 -7.22
N ARG A 374 -29.82 2.84 -6.19
CA ARG A 374 -28.95 2.62 -5.03
C ARG A 374 -28.30 1.23 -5.13
N THR A 375 -27.04 1.14 -4.72
CA THR A 375 -26.27 -0.12 -4.71
C THR A 375 -25.72 -0.36 -3.31
N PRO A 376 -26.52 -0.92 -2.40
CA PRO A 376 -26.05 -1.25 -1.06
C PRO A 376 -25.00 -2.37 -1.11
N GLN A 377 -23.92 -2.23 -0.34
CA GLN A 377 -22.83 -3.21 -0.27
C GLN A 377 -22.40 -3.41 1.19
N ALA A 378 -22.34 -4.67 1.63
CA ALA A 378 -21.78 -5.01 2.92
C ALA A 378 -20.25 -5.00 2.84
N ILE A 379 -19.61 -4.32 3.81
CA ILE A 379 -18.14 -4.28 3.92
C ILE A 379 -17.60 -5.12 5.08
N ILE A 380 -18.46 -5.49 6.03
CA ILE A 380 -18.15 -6.33 7.18
C ILE A 380 -19.33 -7.27 7.36
N GLU A 381 -19.04 -8.57 7.51
CA GLU A 381 -20.05 -9.59 7.81
C GLU A 381 -19.66 -10.32 9.10
N THR A 382 -20.67 -10.72 9.86
CA THR A 382 -20.49 -11.52 11.06
C THR A 382 -20.23 -12.98 10.70
N GLY A 383 -19.71 -13.76 11.64
CA GLY A 383 -19.48 -15.18 11.42
C GLY A 383 -20.79 -15.95 11.24
N PRO A 384 -20.76 -17.15 10.61
CA PRO A 384 -21.97 -17.98 10.43
C PRO A 384 -22.65 -18.44 11.73
N ARG A 385 -21.99 -18.24 12.87
CA ARG A 385 -22.47 -18.57 14.22
C ARG A 385 -22.86 -17.34 15.04
N SER A 386 -22.91 -16.18 14.40
CA SER A 386 -23.44 -14.96 15.00
C SER A 386 -24.94 -14.86 14.74
N TRP A 387 -25.68 -14.27 15.68
CA TRP A 387 -27.09 -13.91 15.51
C TRP A 387 -27.37 -12.55 16.15
N ALA A 388 -28.50 -11.96 15.77
CA ALA A 388 -29.01 -10.69 16.28
C ALA A 388 -30.51 -10.82 16.54
#